data_AF-A0A679FQV5-F1
#
_entry.id   AF-A0A679FQV5-F1
#
_cell.length_a   1.000
_cell.length_b   1.000
_cell.length_c   1.000
_cell.angle_alpha   90.00
_cell.angle_beta   90.00
_cell.angle_gamma   90.00
#
_symmetry.space_group_name_H-M   'P 1'
#
loop_
_entity.id
_entity.type
_entity.pdbx_description
1 polymer ?
#
loop_
_entity_poly.entity_id
_entity_poly.type
_entity_poly.pdbx_seq_one_letter_code
_entity_poly.pdbx_strand_id
1 'polypeptide(L)'
;MTEKKARWRDRKGFVSLFVLLLLASMLPLWLFSLVELQYWYMMKDRAQQIADRMAEAAVQELDEEAWRRHEVKIDETAAKEVADRLFEEYVNKMAGGISEAPSYTVTVNNHVPTDVSVDGQTTSLSHPFVMVRVSLAPKGIFFHRGVVVHALAVEQAVSVGDFSQPIEQAVQFQKWWPATDESQREP
;
A
#
# COMPACT_ATOMS: atom_id res chain seq x y z
N MET A 1 -28.28 23.19 -60.01
CA MET A 1 -28.28 23.30 -58.52
C MET A 1 -27.72 22.03 -57.83
N THR A 2 -26.99 21.18 -58.56
CA THR A 2 -26.60 19.82 -58.15
C THR A 2 -25.13 19.68 -57.74
N GLU A 3 -24.21 20.47 -58.30
CA GLU A 3 -22.77 20.40 -57.98
C GLU A 3 -22.42 20.85 -56.56
N LYS A 4 -23.07 21.90 -56.03
CA LYS A 4 -22.84 22.36 -54.65
C LYS A 4 -23.25 21.31 -53.60
N LYS A 5 -24.28 20.49 -53.88
CA LYS A 5 -24.73 19.43 -52.95
C LYS A 5 -23.77 18.24 -52.90
N ALA A 6 -23.19 17.84 -54.04
CA ALA A 6 -22.19 16.76 -54.09
C ALA A 6 -20.93 17.12 -53.29
N ARG A 7 -20.40 18.34 -53.49
CA ARG A 7 -19.18 18.83 -52.82
C ARG A 7 -19.33 18.99 -51.30
N TRP A 8 -20.54 19.29 -50.81
CA TRP A 8 -20.85 19.35 -49.37
C TRP A 8 -20.99 17.97 -48.74
N ARG A 9 -21.45 16.97 -49.50
CA ARG A 9 -21.54 15.58 -49.05
C ARG A 9 -20.16 14.96 -48.87
N ASP A 10 -19.22 15.27 -49.75
CA ASP A 10 -17.82 14.79 -49.65
C ASP A 10 -17.06 15.43 -48.48
N ARG A 11 -17.22 16.73 -48.23
CA ARG A 11 -16.62 17.38 -47.05
C ARG A 11 -17.19 16.86 -45.74
N LYS A 12 -18.52 16.68 -45.64
CA LYS A 12 -19.15 16.13 -44.43
C LYS A 12 -18.83 14.65 -44.22
N GLY A 13 -18.76 13.86 -45.31
CA GLY A 13 -18.33 12.46 -45.27
C GLY A 13 -16.86 12.31 -44.87
N PHE A 14 -15.98 13.18 -45.37
CA PHE A 14 -14.57 13.21 -44.99
C PHE A 14 -14.36 13.61 -43.52
N VAL A 15 -15.04 14.64 -43.04
CA VAL A 15 -15.00 15.03 -41.62
C VAL A 15 -15.56 13.92 -40.72
N SER A 16 -16.65 13.26 -41.13
CA SER A 16 -17.20 12.09 -40.42
C SER A 16 -16.22 10.93 -40.37
N LEU A 17 -15.54 10.61 -41.47
CA LEU A 17 -14.56 9.52 -41.53
C LEU A 17 -13.32 9.83 -40.66
N PHE A 18 -12.84 11.08 -40.69
CA PHE A 18 -11.73 11.52 -39.86
C PHE A 18 -12.07 11.44 -38.37
N VAL A 19 -13.26 11.90 -37.96
CA VAL A 19 -13.72 11.78 -36.56
C VAL A 19 -13.86 10.31 -36.15
N LEU A 20 -14.37 9.45 -37.03
CA LEU A 20 -14.47 8.00 -36.75
C LEU A 20 -13.09 7.35 -36.59
N LEU A 21 -12.11 7.70 -37.44
CA LEU A 21 -10.74 7.19 -37.33
C LEU A 21 -10.04 7.69 -36.05
N LEU A 22 -10.26 8.96 -35.70
CA LEU A 22 -9.73 9.53 -34.47
C LEU A 22 -10.32 8.83 -33.25
N LEU A 23 -11.64 8.66 -33.18
CA LEU A 23 -12.30 7.87 -32.13
C LEU A 23 -11.79 6.43 -32.09
N ALA A 24 -11.66 5.77 -33.24
CA ALA A 24 -11.14 4.41 -33.33
C ALA A 24 -9.69 4.29 -32.83
N SER A 25 -8.87 5.34 -32.98
CA SER A 25 -7.51 5.39 -32.42
C SER A 25 -7.46 5.74 -30.93
N MET A 26 -8.40 6.55 -30.43
CA MET A 26 -8.46 6.91 -29.00
C MET A 26 -9.05 5.80 -28.13
N LEU A 27 -9.95 4.98 -28.69
CA LEU A 27 -10.65 3.94 -27.95
C LEU A 27 -9.70 2.88 -27.34
N PRO A 28 -8.68 2.36 -28.05
CA PRO A 28 -7.68 1.49 -27.46
C PRO A 28 -6.89 2.18 -26.34
N LEU A 29 -6.50 3.46 -26.51
CA LEU A 29 -5.77 4.20 -25.48
C LEU A 29 -6.59 4.33 -24.20
N TRP A 30 -7.86 4.68 -24.31
CA TRP A 30 -8.78 4.76 -23.16
C TRP A 30 -8.93 3.42 -22.45
N LEU A 31 -9.09 2.32 -23.22
CA LEU A 31 -9.19 0.99 -22.66
C LEU A 31 -7.92 0.59 -21.90
N PHE A 32 -6.74 0.81 -22.48
CA PHE A 32 -5.50 0.50 -21.78
C PHE A 32 -5.30 1.37 -20.53
N SER A 33 -5.63 2.67 -20.59
CA SER A 33 -5.56 3.54 -19.41
C SER A 33 -6.49 3.08 -18.29
N LEU A 34 -7.70 2.62 -18.60
CA LEU A 34 -8.62 2.09 -17.59
C LEU A 34 -8.09 0.81 -16.93
N VAL A 35 -7.55 -0.12 -17.74
CA VAL A 35 -6.96 -1.37 -17.24
C VAL A 35 -5.75 -1.08 -16.34
N GLU A 36 -4.90 -0.13 -16.74
CA GLU A 36 -3.74 0.24 -15.93
C GLU A 36 -4.15 0.93 -14.64
N LEU A 37 -5.14 1.83 -14.67
CA LEU A 37 -5.65 2.46 -13.46
C LEU A 37 -6.19 1.42 -12.47
N GLN A 38 -6.96 0.43 -12.95
CA GLN A 38 -7.42 -0.69 -12.13
C GLN A 38 -6.25 -1.51 -11.55
N TYR A 39 -5.24 -1.77 -12.37
CA TYR A 39 -4.03 -2.48 -11.93
C TYR A 39 -3.28 -1.71 -10.84
N TRP A 40 -3.17 -0.39 -10.97
CA TRP A 40 -2.53 0.48 -9.99
C TRP A 40 -3.24 0.42 -8.64
N TYR A 41 -4.57 0.59 -8.62
CA TYR A 41 -5.36 0.47 -7.39
C TYR A 41 -5.22 -0.91 -6.75
N MET A 42 -5.29 -1.98 -7.55
CA MET A 42 -5.09 -3.34 -7.05
C MET A 42 -3.70 -3.51 -6.41
N MET A 43 -2.65 -2.92 -6.99
CA MET A 43 -1.30 -3.00 -6.43
C MET A 43 -1.15 -2.17 -5.15
N LYS A 44 -1.87 -1.05 -5.03
CA LYS A 44 -1.96 -0.27 -3.78
C LYS A 44 -2.62 -1.07 -2.67
N ASP A 45 -3.75 -1.70 -2.95
CA ASP A 45 -4.43 -2.55 -1.97
C ASP A 45 -3.55 -3.72 -1.53
N ARG A 46 -2.82 -4.32 -2.47
CA ARG A 46 -1.86 -5.40 -2.16
C ARG A 46 -0.70 -4.91 -1.29
N ALA A 47 -0.08 -3.78 -1.63
CA ALA A 47 0.99 -3.21 -0.82
C ALA A 47 0.52 -2.95 0.61
N GLN A 48 -0.70 -2.41 0.78
CA GLN A 48 -1.31 -2.17 2.08
C GLN A 48 -1.56 -3.47 2.85
N GLN A 49 -2.12 -4.49 2.19
CA GLN A 49 -2.34 -5.79 2.82
C GLN A 49 -1.03 -6.45 3.28
N ILE A 50 0.05 -6.30 2.51
CA ILE A 50 1.35 -6.85 2.90
C ILE A 50 1.89 -6.10 4.12
N ALA A 51 1.89 -4.77 4.08
CA ALA A 51 2.34 -3.95 5.20
C ALA A 51 1.54 -4.25 6.48
N ASP A 52 0.21 -4.30 6.37
CA ASP A 52 -0.71 -4.60 7.48
C ASP A 52 -0.39 -5.95 8.11
N ARG A 53 -0.30 -7.02 7.30
CA ARG A 53 -0.04 -8.37 7.82
C ARG A 53 1.35 -8.52 8.42
N MET A 54 2.35 -7.85 7.84
CA MET A 54 3.69 -7.83 8.40
C MET A 54 3.71 -7.13 9.76
N ALA A 55 3.08 -5.96 9.87
CA ALA A 55 3.02 -5.22 11.13
C ALA A 55 2.24 -5.98 12.21
N GLU A 56 1.09 -6.57 11.84
CA GLU A 56 0.22 -7.34 12.74
C GLU A 56 0.92 -8.58 13.28
N ALA A 57 1.69 -9.30 12.46
CA ALA A 57 2.45 -10.44 12.93
C ALA A 57 3.68 -10.02 13.75
N ALA A 58 4.43 -9.02 13.28
CA ALA A 58 5.66 -8.59 13.93
C ALA A 58 5.42 -7.97 15.33
N VAL A 59 4.29 -7.29 15.55
CA VAL A 59 3.97 -6.70 16.86
C VAL A 59 3.67 -7.77 17.94
N GLN A 60 3.30 -8.98 17.53
CA GLN A 60 2.99 -10.10 18.44
C GLN A 60 4.25 -10.72 19.06
N GLU A 61 5.42 -10.47 18.47
CA GLU A 61 6.70 -10.99 18.93
C GLU A 61 7.19 -10.20 20.15
N LEU A 62 6.59 -10.47 21.32
CA LEU A 62 6.98 -9.84 22.58
C LEU A 62 8.13 -10.58 23.27
N ASP A 63 9.01 -9.80 23.91
CA ASP A 63 10.11 -10.29 24.72
C ASP A 63 9.57 -10.90 26.02
N GLU A 64 9.57 -12.24 26.11
CA GLU A 64 9.09 -12.98 27.28
C GLU A 64 9.86 -12.64 28.57
N GLU A 65 11.16 -12.33 28.47
CA GLU A 65 11.96 -11.98 29.64
C GLU A 65 11.58 -10.60 30.16
N ALA A 66 11.33 -9.64 29.26
CA ALA A 66 10.78 -8.34 29.62
C ALA A 66 9.38 -8.47 30.23
N TRP A 67 8.52 -9.35 29.67
CA TRP A 67 7.19 -9.61 30.22
C TRP A 67 7.25 -10.08 31.68
N ARG A 68 8.14 -11.02 32.00
CA ARG A 68 8.37 -11.50 33.38
C ARG A 68 8.88 -10.40 34.31
N ARG A 69 9.52 -9.35 33.77
CA ARG A 69 9.92 -8.14 34.51
C ARG A 69 8.83 -7.07 34.58
N HIS A 70 7.61 -7.37 34.15
CA HIS A 70 6.48 -6.44 34.11
C HIS A 70 6.68 -5.28 33.11
N GLU A 71 7.33 -5.57 31.99
CA GLU A 71 7.57 -4.62 30.90
C GLU A 71 6.98 -5.15 29.59
N VAL A 72 6.28 -4.28 28.85
CA VAL A 72 5.89 -4.58 27.46
C VAL A 72 7.04 -4.18 26.55
N LYS A 73 7.63 -5.15 25.87
CA LYS A 73 8.72 -4.91 24.93
C LYS A 73 8.58 -5.89 23.77
N ILE A 74 8.78 -5.37 22.56
CA ILE A 74 8.78 -6.16 21.33
C ILE A 74 10.21 -6.66 21.11
N ASP A 75 10.38 -7.95 20.86
CA ASP A 75 11.64 -8.54 20.43
C ASP A 75 11.92 -8.09 18.99
N GLU A 76 12.86 -7.15 18.84
CA GLU A 76 13.21 -6.57 17.56
C GLU A 76 13.75 -7.60 16.56
N THR A 77 14.45 -8.64 17.03
CA THR A 77 15.05 -9.64 16.15
C THR A 77 13.98 -10.58 15.62
N ALA A 78 13.15 -11.14 16.51
CA ALA A 78 12.06 -12.02 16.13
C ALA A 78 11.01 -11.30 15.26
N ALA A 79 10.65 -10.05 15.62
CA ALA A 79 9.72 -9.24 14.85
C ALA A 79 10.19 -8.99 13.40
N LYS A 80 11.48 -8.70 13.21
CA LYS A 80 12.07 -8.54 11.86
C LYS A 80 12.08 -9.86 11.10
N GLU A 81 12.50 -10.96 11.71
CA GLU A 81 12.53 -12.26 11.05
C GLU A 81 11.14 -12.71 10.57
N VAL A 82 10.09 -12.50 11.38
CA VAL A 82 8.71 -12.80 11.01
C VAL A 82 8.23 -11.92 9.86
N ALA A 83 8.53 -10.61 9.91
CA ALA A 83 8.17 -9.68 8.84
C ALA A 83 8.88 -10.04 7.52
N ASP A 84 10.19 -10.33 7.56
CA ASP A 84 11.00 -10.72 6.40
C ASP A 84 10.43 -11.97 5.73
N ARG A 85 10.14 -13.00 6.53
CA ARG A 85 9.52 -14.25 6.04
C ARG A 85 8.17 -14.01 5.36
N LEU A 86 7.32 -13.18 5.95
CA LEU A 86 6.02 -12.84 5.36
C LEU A 86 6.18 -12.04 4.06
N PHE A 87 7.09 -11.08 4.04
CA PHE A 87 7.37 -10.30 2.83
C PHE A 87 7.79 -11.21 1.67
N GLU A 88 8.73 -12.13 1.90
CA GLU A 88 9.15 -13.10 0.88
C GLU A 88 7.99 -13.97 0.39
N GLU A 89 7.13 -14.45 1.30
CA GLU A 89 5.97 -15.26 0.95
C GLU A 89 5.00 -14.50 0.02
N TYR A 90 4.69 -13.23 0.34
CA TYR A 90 3.78 -12.42 -0.47
C TYR A 90 4.42 -11.98 -1.79
N VAL A 91 5.69 -11.59 -1.79
CA VAL A 91 6.41 -11.16 -2.99
C VAL A 91 6.57 -12.29 -3.99
N ASN A 92 6.90 -13.51 -3.53
CA ASN A 92 7.01 -14.67 -4.41
C ASN A 92 5.69 -14.96 -5.15
N LYS A 93 4.55 -14.70 -4.52
CA LYS A 93 3.21 -14.82 -5.16
C LYS A 93 2.92 -13.72 -6.19
N MET A 94 3.73 -12.65 -6.25
CA MET A 94 3.57 -11.52 -7.18
C MET A 94 4.54 -11.57 -8.37
N ALA A 95 5.28 -12.67 -8.54
CA ALA A 95 6.22 -12.85 -9.64
C ALA A 95 5.57 -12.57 -11.00
N GLY A 96 6.11 -11.57 -11.71
CA GLY A 96 5.64 -11.14 -13.05
C GLY A 96 4.80 -9.85 -13.09
N GLY A 97 4.26 -9.39 -11.95
CA GLY A 97 3.47 -8.16 -11.86
C GLY A 97 4.26 -6.88 -11.52
N ILE A 98 5.51 -7.04 -11.09
CA ILE A 98 6.37 -5.95 -10.58
C ILE A 98 7.55 -5.77 -11.54
N SER A 99 7.90 -4.51 -11.83
CA SER A 99 8.95 -4.13 -12.78
C SER A 99 10.35 -4.09 -12.16
N GLU A 100 10.44 -3.79 -10.86
CA GLU A 100 11.67 -3.72 -10.08
C GLU A 100 11.59 -4.63 -8.84
N ALA A 101 12.72 -4.88 -8.18
CA ALA A 101 12.72 -5.64 -6.93
C ALA A 101 11.91 -4.88 -5.86
N PRO A 102 10.85 -5.48 -5.27
CA PRO A 102 10.09 -4.84 -4.22
C PRO A 102 10.98 -4.64 -2.99
N SER A 103 10.71 -3.60 -2.21
CA SER A 103 11.48 -3.29 -1.00
C SER A 103 10.56 -3.01 0.18
N TYR A 104 11.10 -3.20 1.38
CA TYR A 104 10.39 -2.91 2.61
C TYR A 104 11.33 -2.37 3.68
N THR A 105 10.75 -1.80 4.73
CA THR A 105 11.48 -1.35 5.92
C THR A 105 10.63 -1.66 7.14
N VAL A 106 11.21 -2.35 8.12
CA VAL A 106 10.59 -2.63 9.42
C VAL A 106 11.30 -1.81 10.47
N THR A 107 10.54 -1.06 11.26
CA THR A 107 11.04 -0.29 12.40
C THR A 107 10.29 -0.74 13.64
N VAL A 108 11.02 -1.25 14.62
CA VAL A 108 10.49 -1.60 15.94
C VAL A 108 10.95 -0.53 16.91
N ASN A 109 10.04 0.03 17.70
CA ASN A 109 10.40 1.01 18.72
C ASN A 109 9.74 0.68 20.05
N ASN A 110 10.58 0.49 21.06
CA ASN A 110 10.18 0.21 22.44
C ASN A 110 10.30 1.44 23.34
N HIS A 111 10.91 2.53 22.88
CA HIS A 111 11.09 3.76 23.65
C HIS A 111 9.87 4.66 23.45
N VAL A 112 8.93 4.62 24.39
CA VAL A 112 7.68 5.38 24.35
C VAL A 112 7.49 6.25 25.59
N PRO A 113 6.81 7.41 25.47
CA PRO A 113 6.18 7.95 24.26
C PRO A 113 7.18 8.48 23.23
N THR A 114 6.86 8.36 21.94
CA THR A 114 7.64 8.91 20.82
C THR A 114 6.72 9.55 19.79
N ASP A 115 7.10 10.74 19.31
CA ASP A 115 6.44 11.39 18.18
C ASP A 115 6.88 10.77 16.86
N VAL A 116 5.90 10.30 16.10
CA VAL A 116 6.10 9.69 14.78
C VAL A 116 5.39 10.53 13.74
N SER A 117 6.12 10.90 12.68
CA SER A 117 5.57 11.63 11.53
C SER A 117 5.36 10.69 10.35
N VAL A 118 4.11 10.55 9.94
CA VAL A 118 3.67 9.75 8.80
C VAL A 118 2.91 10.66 7.85
N ASP A 119 3.38 10.76 6.59
CA ASP A 119 2.72 11.54 5.53
C ASP A 119 2.31 12.97 5.92
N GLY A 120 3.14 13.63 6.73
CA GLY A 120 2.92 15.01 7.20
C GLY A 120 1.99 15.13 8.41
N GLN A 121 1.47 14.03 8.93
CA GLN A 121 0.77 13.98 10.22
C GLN A 121 1.71 13.47 11.30
N THR A 122 1.90 14.26 12.35
CA THR A 122 2.67 13.87 13.52
C THR A 122 1.74 13.38 14.62
N THR A 123 2.06 12.26 15.25
CA THR A 123 1.33 11.73 16.40
C THR A 123 2.30 11.13 17.41
N SER A 124 1.97 11.33 18.69
CA SER A 124 2.65 10.69 19.81
C SER A 124 2.09 9.28 19.99
N LEU A 125 2.93 8.26 19.79
CA LEU A 125 2.64 6.88 20.15
C LEU A 125 3.10 6.63 21.58
N SER A 126 2.22 6.09 22.43
CA SER A 126 2.48 5.89 23.87
C SER A 126 2.84 4.47 24.25
N HIS A 127 2.81 3.54 23.30
CA HIS A 127 3.08 2.11 23.52
C HIS A 127 4.11 1.59 22.52
N PRO A 128 4.88 0.54 22.87
CA PRO A 128 5.78 -0.12 21.93
C PRO A 128 5.07 -0.45 20.62
N PHE A 129 5.74 -0.23 19.50
CA PHE A 129 5.10 -0.36 18.19
C PHE A 129 6.03 -0.94 17.13
N VAL A 130 5.41 -1.52 16.10
CA VAL A 130 6.06 -1.89 14.84
C VAL A 130 5.49 -1.05 13.72
N MET A 131 6.39 -0.48 12.92
CA MET A 131 6.07 0.22 11.68
C MET A 131 6.65 -0.56 10.51
N VAL A 132 5.81 -0.85 9.51
CA VAL A 132 6.22 -1.51 8.28
C VAL A 132 5.88 -0.64 7.09
N ARG A 133 6.90 -0.32 6.27
CA ARG A 133 6.73 0.33 4.98
C ARG A 133 7.03 -0.65 3.87
N VAL A 134 6.12 -0.79 2.91
CA VAL A 134 6.28 -1.64 1.73
C VAL A 134 6.26 -0.78 0.47
N SER A 135 7.14 -1.08 -0.48
CA SER A 135 7.25 -0.38 -1.75
C SER A 135 7.22 -1.37 -2.92
N LEU A 136 6.22 -1.24 -3.80
CA LEU A 136 6.04 -2.09 -4.98
C LEU A 136 6.05 -1.25 -6.25
N ALA A 137 6.79 -1.68 -7.27
CA ALA A 137 6.85 -1.01 -8.57
C ALA A 137 5.98 -1.75 -9.62
N PRO A 138 4.69 -1.41 -9.81
CA PRO A 138 3.83 -2.07 -10.80
C PRO A 138 4.42 -2.04 -12.22
N LYS A 139 4.18 -3.11 -12.98
CA LYS A 139 4.53 -3.20 -14.40
C LYS A 139 3.38 -2.73 -15.29
N GLY A 140 3.66 -1.96 -16.33
CA GLY A 140 2.65 -1.53 -17.33
C GLY A 140 3.22 -0.74 -18.50
N ILE A 141 2.37 -0.56 -19.52
CA ILE A 141 2.66 0.13 -20.79
C ILE A 141 2.51 1.66 -20.64
N PHE A 142 1.89 2.19 -19.58
CA PHE A 142 1.94 3.62 -19.27
C PHE A 142 2.69 3.92 -17.96
N PHE A 143 3.04 2.90 -17.17
CA PHE A 143 3.91 3.03 -15.97
C PHE A 143 5.41 3.18 -16.27
N HIS A 144 5.75 3.69 -17.44
CA HIS A 144 7.09 3.66 -18.03
C HIS A 144 8.21 4.39 -17.26
N ARG A 145 7.92 5.01 -16.11
CA ARG A 145 8.92 5.62 -15.23
C ARG A 145 8.50 5.56 -13.76
N GLY A 146 8.99 4.55 -13.05
CA GLY A 146 9.22 4.64 -11.60
C GLY A 146 8.00 4.95 -10.74
N VAL A 147 6.80 4.55 -11.15
CA VAL A 147 5.64 4.60 -10.24
C VAL A 147 5.89 3.54 -9.18
N VAL A 148 6.20 3.99 -7.97
CA VAL A 148 6.34 3.14 -6.80
C VAL A 148 5.12 3.36 -5.91
N VAL A 149 4.43 2.28 -5.60
CA VAL A 149 3.33 2.28 -4.67
C VAL A 149 3.90 2.03 -3.29
N HIS A 150 3.65 2.97 -2.38
CA HIS A 150 4.05 2.86 -0.99
C HIS A 150 2.83 2.50 -0.14
N ALA A 151 3.05 1.61 0.80
CA ALA A 151 2.10 1.31 1.87
C ALA A 151 2.81 1.42 3.21
N LEU A 152 2.04 1.79 4.23
CA LEU A 152 2.52 1.91 5.60
C LEU A 152 1.50 1.30 6.55
N ALA A 153 1.99 0.51 7.49
CA ALA A 153 1.20 0.01 8.61
C ALA A 153 1.94 0.27 9.92
N VAL A 154 1.16 0.57 10.96
CA VAL A 154 1.66 0.80 12.32
C VAL A 154 0.75 0.07 13.29
N GLU A 155 1.33 -0.79 14.11
CA GLU A 155 0.65 -1.60 15.12
C GLU A 155 1.29 -1.36 16.49
N GLN A 156 0.47 -1.17 17.52
CA GLN A 156 0.89 -0.94 18.91
C GLN A 156 0.58 -2.15 19.79
N ALA A 157 1.49 -2.48 20.72
CA ALA A 157 1.26 -3.45 21.78
C ALA A 157 0.81 -2.74 23.06
N VAL A 158 -0.49 -2.81 23.37
CA VAL A 158 -1.11 -2.11 24.51
C VAL A 158 -1.36 -3.09 25.66
N SER A 159 -0.79 -2.82 26.83
CA SER A 159 -1.14 -3.60 28.04
C SER A 159 -2.55 -3.21 28.51
N VAL A 160 -3.43 -4.20 28.59
CA VAL A 160 -4.83 -4.06 29.04
C VAL A 160 -5.13 -4.89 30.29
N GLY A 161 -4.30 -5.90 30.56
CA GLY A 161 -4.38 -6.77 31.74
C GLY A 161 -3.22 -6.56 32.72
N ASP A 162 -3.13 -7.44 33.71
CA ASP A 162 -1.96 -7.52 34.57
C ASP A 162 -0.92 -8.50 34.02
N PHE A 163 0.32 -8.39 34.50
CA PHE A 163 1.43 -9.26 34.09
C PHE A 163 1.36 -10.68 34.71
N SER A 164 0.32 -10.98 35.50
CA SER A 164 0.09 -12.32 36.04
C SER A 164 -0.62 -13.23 35.03
N GLN A 165 -1.24 -12.63 34.02
CA GLN A 165 -1.89 -13.32 32.91
C GLN A 165 -0.88 -13.61 31.77
N PRO A 166 -1.18 -14.62 30.92
CA PRO A 166 -0.39 -14.85 29.73
C PRO A 166 -0.50 -13.66 28.76
N ILE A 167 0.54 -13.45 27.94
CA ILE A 167 0.68 -12.32 27.02
C ILE A 167 -0.57 -12.16 26.14
N GLU A 168 -1.13 -13.27 25.62
CA GLU A 168 -2.26 -13.21 24.70
C GLU A 168 -3.56 -12.69 25.34
N GLN A 169 -3.65 -12.69 26.67
CA GLN A 169 -4.80 -12.18 27.42
C GLN A 169 -4.57 -10.76 27.94
N ALA A 170 -3.31 -10.37 28.12
CA ALA A 170 -2.94 -9.13 28.79
C ALA A 170 -2.46 -8.02 27.84
N VAL A 171 -2.20 -8.35 26.56
CA VAL A 171 -1.79 -7.40 25.52
C VAL A 171 -2.81 -7.37 24.40
N GLN A 172 -3.31 -6.17 24.08
CA GLN A 172 -4.13 -5.91 22.93
C GLN A 172 -3.29 -5.24 21.84
N PHE A 173 -3.40 -5.75 20.61
CA PHE A 173 -2.77 -5.13 19.45
C PHE A 173 -3.73 -4.15 18.81
N GLN A 174 -3.29 -2.90 18.67
CA GLN A 174 -4.10 -1.83 18.10
C GLN A 174 -3.46 -1.30 16.82
N LYS A 175 -4.23 -1.43 15.73
CA LYS A 175 -3.91 -0.78 14.46
C LYS A 175 -4.06 0.72 14.62
N TRP A 176 -2.95 1.42 14.39
CA TRP A 176 -2.94 2.87 14.50
C TRP A 176 -3.40 3.55 13.20
N TRP A 177 -3.19 2.92 12.05
CA TRP A 177 -3.57 3.50 10.75
C TRP A 177 -4.78 2.80 10.13
N PRO A 178 -5.99 3.39 10.12
CA PRO A 178 -7.00 2.96 9.15
C PRO A 178 -6.44 3.29 7.76
N ALA A 179 -6.52 2.33 6.84
CA ALA A 179 -6.08 2.50 5.46
C ALA A 179 -6.52 3.89 4.95
N THR A 180 -5.56 4.76 4.65
CA THR A 180 -5.86 6.09 4.13
C THR A 180 -6.50 5.91 2.77
N ASP A 181 -7.82 5.98 2.77
CA ASP A 181 -8.61 6.25 1.59
C ASP A 181 -8.18 7.65 1.12
N GLU A 182 -7.34 7.70 0.08
CA GLU A 182 -6.87 8.95 -0.54
C GLU A 182 -8.03 9.77 -1.13
N SER A 183 -9.27 9.28 -1.06
CA SER A 183 -10.50 9.96 -1.45
C SER A 183 -10.81 11.24 -0.65
N GLN A 184 -10.08 11.53 0.44
CA GLN A 184 -10.25 12.76 1.23
C GLN A 184 -9.16 13.82 1.03
N ARG A 185 -8.27 13.68 0.03
CA ARG A 185 -7.32 14.74 -0.36
C ARG A 185 -7.78 15.46 -1.63
N GLU A 186 -8.77 16.34 -1.50
CA GLU A 186 -8.93 17.48 -2.41
C GLU A 186 -8.91 18.78 -1.59
N PRO A 187 -8.08 19.77 -1.94
CA PRO A 187 -8.44 21.17 -1.76
C PRO A 187 -9.41 21.66 -2.85
#